data_AF-A0A433CN58-F1
#
_entry.id   AF-A0A433CN58-F1
#
_cell.length_a   1.000
_cell.length_b   1.000
_cell.length_c   1.000
_cell.angle_alpha   90.00
_cell.angle_beta   90.00
_cell.angle_gamma   90.00
#
_symmetry.space_group_name_H-M   'P 1'
#
loop_
_entity.id
_entity.type
_entity.pdbx_description
1 polymer ?
#
loop_
_entity_poly.entity_id
_entity_poly.type
_entity_poly.pdbx_seq_one_letter_code
_entity_poly.pdbx_strand_id
1 'polypeptide(L)' 'MRLKYQFKDLKKQKKSYSGKKKAHTFKVQALIHSKTEKILSLCMSKGAVHDFELFKSHLHLIPKNSFILADKG' A
#
# COMPACT_ATOMS: atom_id res chain seq x y z
N MET A 1 -9.33 10.59 35.15
CA MET A 1 -10.44 10.92 34.23
C MET A 1 -9.98 10.62 32.80
N ARG A 2 -10.44 9.52 32.20
CA ARG A 2 -9.99 9.08 30.86
C ARG A 2 -10.71 9.92 29.81
N LEU A 3 -10.01 10.85 29.17
CA LEU A 3 -10.54 11.64 28.06
C LEU A 3 -10.90 10.69 26.91
N LYS A 4 -12.18 10.30 26.83
CA LYS A 4 -12.74 9.65 25.65
C LYS A 4 -12.85 10.73 24.57
N TYR A 5 -11.81 10.87 23.76
CA TYR A 5 -11.91 11.61 22.51
C TYR A 5 -12.96 10.93 21.63
N GLN A 6 -14.18 11.46 21.62
CA GLN A 6 -15.15 11.12 20.59
C GLN A 6 -14.69 11.77 19.29
N PHE A 7 -13.89 11.03 18.51
CA PHE A 7 -13.68 11.36 17.12
C PHE A 7 -15.03 11.27 16.42
N LYS A 8 -15.71 12.42 16.22
CA LYS A 8 -16.78 12.54 15.23
C LYS A 8 -16.27 11.89 13.95
N ASP A 9 -17.07 11.00 13.34
CA ASP A 9 -16.80 10.30 12.08
C ASP A 9 -16.52 11.32 10.96
N LEU A 10 -15.29 11.82 10.92
CA LEU A 10 -14.78 12.63 9.84
C LEU A 10 -14.78 11.68 8.64
N LYS A 11 -15.56 11.98 7.59
CA LYS A 11 -15.64 11.23 6.32
C LYS A 11 -14.26 10.77 5.76
N LYS A 12 -13.16 11.40 6.21
CA LYS A 12 -11.77 11.01 5.95
C LYS A 12 -11.35 9.67 6.56
N GLN A 13 -11.90 9.20 7.70
CA GLN A 13 -11.57 7.90 8.32
C GLN A 13 -11.91 6.72 7.39
N LYS A 14 -13.02 6.80 6.64
CA LYS A 14 -13.42 5.75 5.69
C LYS A 14 -12.45 5.52 4.54
N LYS A 15 -11.58 6.49 4.22
CA LYS A 15 -10.68 6.40 3.05
C LYS A 15 -9.64 5.28 3.13
N SER A 16 -9.28 4.85 4.34
CA SER A 16 -8.29 3.76 4.56
C SER A 16 -8.90 2.57 5.31
N TYR A 17 -10.20 2.61 5.62
CA TYR A 17 -10.87 1.56 6.37
C TYR A 17 -11.26 0.41 5.45
N SER A 18 -10.85 -0.81 5.78
CA SER A 18 -11.22 -2.02 5.05
C SER A 18 -12.40 -2.70 5.73
N GLY A 19 -13.52 -2.84 5.01
CA GLY A 19 -14.68 -3.58 5.51
C GLY A 19 -14.36 -5.06 5.78
N LYS A 20 -13.52 -5.69 4.94
CA LYS A 20 -13.12 -7.11 5.08
C LYS A 20 -12.27 -7.35 6.32
N LYS A 21 -11.34 -6.44 6.64
CA LYS A 21 -10.46 -6.55 7.82
C LYS A 21 -11.04 -5.87 9.08
N LYS A 22 -12.14 -5.12 8.94
CA LYS A 22 -12.78 -4.30 9.98
C LYS A 22 -11.81 -3.35 10.69
N ALA A 23 -10.82 -2.84 9.97
CA ALA A 23 -9.77 -1.98 10.50
C ALA A 23 -9.23 -1.01 9.44
N HIS A 24 -8.52 0.03 9.88
CA HIS A 24 -7.72 0.83 8.96
C HIS A 24 -6.55 0.00 8.44
N THR A 25 -6.41 0.00 7.13
CA THR A 25 -5.39 -0.79 6.44
C THR A 25 -4.52 0.13 5.61
N PHE A 26 -3.27 -0.27 5.51
CA PHE A 26 -2.25 0.36 4.71
C PHE A 26 -1.62 -0.70 3.83
N LYS A 27 -1.32 -0.32 2.60
CA LYS A 27 -0.66 -1.20 1.63
C LYS A 27 0.74 -0.69 1.41
N VAL A 28 1.68 -1.64 1.42
CA VAL A 28 3.07 -1.40 1.10
C VAL A 28 3.44 -2.33 -0.04
N GLN A 29 3.98 -1.79 -1.12
CA GLN A 29 4.64 -2.56 -2.16
C GLN A 29 6.13 -2.32 -2.06
N ALA A 30 6.89 -3.41 -1.96
CA ALA A 30 8.34 -3.37 -1.99
C ALA A 30 8.84 -3.88 -3.34
N LEU A 31 9.71 -3.12 -3.99
CA LEU A 31 10.51 -3.61 -5.09
C LEU A 31 11.84 -4.10 -4.51
N ILE A 32 12.13 -5.38 -4.69
CA ILE A 32 13.31 -6.04 -4.11
C ILE A 32 14.15 -6.61 -5.25
N HIS A 33 15.46 -6.39 -5.20
CA HIS A 33 16.38 -6.99 -6.15
C HIS A 33 16.54 -8.49 -5.87
N SER A 34 16.18 -9.33 -6.84
CA SER A 34 16.09 -10.79 -6.64
C SER A 34 17.38 -11.47 -6.16
N LYS A 35 18.56 -11.02 -6.61
CA LYS A 35 19.84 -11.63 -6.23
C LYS A 35 20.49 -11.07 -4.96
N THR A 36 20.24 -9.80 -4.65
CA THR A 36 20.95 -9.10 -3.57
C THR A 36 20.04 -8.83 -2.39
N GLU A 37 18.75 -9.14 -2.53
CA GLU A 37 17.68 -8.95 -1.55
C GLU A 37 17.55 -7.50 -1.05
N LYS A 38 18.19 -6.56 -1.75
CA LYS A 38 18.11 -5.13 -1.42
C LYS A 38 16.74 -4.58 -1.81
N ILE A 39 16.17 -3.83 -0.88
CA ILE A 39 14.98 -3.03 -1.16
C ILE A 39 15.40 -1.87 -2.07
N LEU A 40 14.86 -1.87 -3.29
CA LEU A 40 15.10 -0.82 -4.28
C LEU A 40 14.11 0.33 -4.10
N SER A 41 12.87 0.03 -3.70
CA SER A 41 11.82 1.04 -3.49
C SER A 41 10.72 0.51 -2.58
N LEU A 42 10.07 1.42 -1.86
CA LEU A 42 8.87 1.19 -1.08
C LEU A 42 7.78 2.18 -1.51
N CYS A 43 6.67 1.64 -2.01
CA CYS A 43 5.46 2.41 -2.23
C CYS A 43 4.48 2.18 -1.09
N MET A 44 3.78 3.24 -0.72
CA MET A 44 2.85 3.30 0.39
C MET A 44 1.51 3.88 -0.06
N SER A 45 0.41 3.18 0.23
CA SER A 45 -0.93 3.71 -0.01
C SER A 45 -1.95 3.29 1.04
N LYS A 46 -3.11 3.92 0.95
CA LYS A 46 -4.31 3.48 1.68
C LYS A 46 -4.68 2.07 1.22
N GLY A 47 -5.14 1.24 2.16
CA GLY A 47 -5.47 -0.15 1.86
C GLY A 47 -6.67 -0.37 0.93
N ALA A 48 -7.40 0.70 0.59
CA ALA A 48 -8.48 0.67 -0.41
C ALA A 48 -7.97 0.67 -1.87
N VAL A 49 -6.69 0.99 -2.11
CA VAL A 49 -6.10 1.00 -3.45
C VAL A 49 -5.81 -0.43 -3.89
N HIS A 50 -6.07 -0.76 -5.16
CA HIS A 50 -5.79 -2.09 -5.69
C HIS A 50 -4.29 -2.29 -5.98
N ASP A 51 -3.77 -3.50 -5.77
CA ASP A 51 -2.33 -3.76 -5.83
C ASP A 51 -1.75 -3.51 -7.22
N PHE A 52 -2.55 -3.76 -8.27
CA PHE A 52 -2.16 -3.48 -9.64
C PHE A 52 -2.13 -1.98 -9.99
N GLU A 53 -3.03 -1.17 -9.44
CA GLU A 53 -2.98 0.29 -9.61
C GLU A 53 -1.74 0.87 -8.94
N LEU A 54 -1.45 0.38 -7.75
CA LEU A 54 -0.25 0.75 -7.01
C LEU A 54 1.02 0.39 -7.80
N PHE A 55 1.06 -0.82 -8.36
CA PHE A 55 2.14 -1.25 -9.26
C PHE A 55 2.29 -0.33 -10.47
N LYS A 56 1.20 -0.03 -11.19
CA LYS A 56 1.25 0.84 -12.38
C LYS A 56 1.82 2.22 -12.08
N SER A 57 1.45 2.80 -10.95
CA SER A 57 1.97 4.12 -10.56
C SER A 57 3.50 4.12 -10.33
N HIS A 58 4.10 2.96 -10.04
CA HIS A 58 5.53 2.82 -9.73
C HIS A 58 6.35 2.18 -10.85
N LEU A 59 5.73 1.80 -11.97
CA LEU A 59 6.42 1.26 -13.15
C LEU A 59 7.52 2.18 -13.67
N HIS A 60 7.39 3.51 -13.50
CA HIS A 60 8.39 4.48 -13.94
C HIS A 60 9.75 4.35 -13.22
N LEU A 61 9.78 3.72 -12.04
CA LEU A 61 11.01 3.43 -11.29
C LEU A 61 11.72 2.18 -11.79
N ILE A 62 11.06 1.39 -12.64
CA ILE A 62 11.58 0.13 -13.15
C ILE A 62 12.10 0.36 -14.57
N PRO A 63 13.36 -0.01 -14.86
CA PRO A 63 13.88 0.05 -16.22
C PRO A 63 13.00 -0.75 -17.20
N LYS A 64 12.76 -0.22 -18.41
CA LYS A 64 11.81 -0.78 -19.38
C LYS A 64 12.07 -2.24 -19.78
N ASN A 65 13.30 -2.72 -19.62
CA ASN A 65 13.72 -4.09 -19.99
C ASN A 65 13.97 -4.97 -18.75
N SER A 66 13.44 -4.61 -17.60
CA SER A 66 13.55 -5.41 -16.39
C SER A 66 12.54 -6.56 -16.38
N PHE A 67 13.00 -7.74 -15.95
CA PHE A 67 12.13 -8.85 -15.63
C PHE A 67 11.57 -8.68 -14.22
N ILE A 68 10.24 -8.74 -14.08
CA ILE A 68 9.54 -8.52 -12.81
C ILE A 68 8.75 -9.78 -12.47
N LEU A 69 8.99 -10.31 -11.28
CA LEU A 69 8.10 -11.30 -10.66
C LEU A 69 7.14 -10.54 -9.75
N ALA A 70 5.84 -10.63 -10.03
CA ALA A 70 4.80 -9.99 -9.26
C ALA A 70 3.79 -11.04 -8.77
N ASP A 71 3.35 -10.89 -7.52
CA ASP A 71 2.25 -11.68 -6.99
C ASP A 71 0.91 -11.16 -7.54
N LYS A 72 -0.03 -12.07 -7.79
CA LYS A 72 -1.30 -11.75 -8.45
C LYS A 72 -2.34 -11.15 -7.49
N GLY A 73 -2.12 -11.25 -6.17
CA GLY A 73 -2.90 -10.58 -5.12
C GLY A 73 -4.32 -11.07 -4.92
#